data_AF-K1Z5P6-F1
#
_entry.id   AF-K1Z5P6-F1
#
_cell.length_a   1.000
_cell.length_b   1.000
_cell.length_c   1.000
_cell.angle_alpha   90.00
_cell.angle_beta   90.00
_cell.angle_gamma   90.00
#
_symmetry.space_group_name_H-M   'P 1'
#
loop_
_entity.id
_entity.type
_entity.pdbx_description
1 polymer ?
#
loop_
_entity_poly.entity_id
_entity_poly.type
_entity_poly.pdbx_seq_one_letter_code
_entity_poly.pdbx_strand_id
1 'polypeptide(L)'
;MEISVFDLFSIGIGPSSSHTVGPMRAALTFLQAHNDSEFQAIERIHIRLHGSLAFTGIGHGTNKAILMGLIGETPEDINPFLVDEQFQKIVDEKKINLLGKKIITFDNASDLVFDYENMLPHHPNGMTFITNNKNKTVIRDEKYYSVGGGFIVSESQLKNPSELISKKLPFSFNIAAELLSHCKQEHCSIAELMMKNEKVWNDEKNIIDKLNRIATVMEECIQLGCTATETILPGGLKVRRRAPSLYQQLKKDEKTAHPDIRLMEWLDLFAIAVNEENAAGHRVVTAPTNGA
;
A
#
# COMPACT_ATOMS: atom_id res chain seq x y z
N MET A 1 14.19 7.06 -12.90
CA MET A 1 13.87 6.80 -11.48
C MET A 1 14.52 5.48 -11.16
N GLU A 2 15.42 5.45 -10.19
CA GLU A 2 16.05 4.21 -9.75
C GLU A 2 15.05 3.44 -8.87
N ILE A 3 14.98 2.12 -9.02
CA ILE A 3 14.02 1.25 -8.35
C ILE A 3 14.78 0.30 -7.42
N SER A 4 14.36 0.24 -6.16
CA SER A 4 14.85 -0.72 -5.17
C SER A 4 14.01 -2.01 -5.17
N VAL A 5 14.56 -3.10 -4.66
CA VAL A 5 13.80 -4.31 -4.33
C VAL A 5 12.64 -4.01 -3.37
N PHE A 6 12.81 -3.04 -2.46
CA PHE A 6 11.79 -2.62 -1.51
C PHE A 6 10.68 -1.76 -2.13
N ASP A 7 10.92 -1.25 -3.34
CA ASP A 7 9.89 -0.60 -4.15
C ASP A 7 8.96 -1.62 -4.82
N LEU A 8 9.49 -2.81 -5.14
CA LEU A 8 8.73 -3.92 -5.72
C LEU A 8 8.01 -4.73 -4.63
N PHE A 9 8.72 -5.04 -3.55
CA PHE A 9 8.24 -5.83 -2.42
C PHE A 9 8.07 -4.95 -1.20
N SER A 10 6.88 -4.41 -1.03
CA SER A 10 6.50 -3.55 0.08
C SER A 10 5.41 -4.20 0.92
N ILE A 11 5.60 -4.19 2.23
CA ILE A 11 4.57 -4.65 3.17
C ILE A 11 3.46 -3.60 3.19
N GLY A 12 2.22 -4.04 3.10
CA GLY A 12 1.07 -3.16 3.12
C GLY A 12 -0.18 -3.88 3.58
N ILE A 13 -1.31 -3.28 3.30
CA ILE A 13 -2.64 -3.86 3.53
C ILE A 13 -3.38 -3.99 2.21
N GLY A 14 -4.21 -5.02 2.12
CA GLY A 14 -5.15 -5.23 1.02
C GLY A 14 -6.29 -4.22 1.02
N PRO A 15 -7.12 -4.21 -0.04
CA PRO A 15 -7.04 -5.08 -1.21
C PRO A 15 -6.20 -4.53 -2.37
N SER A 16 -5.78 -3.27 -2.33
CA SER A 16 -5.20 -2.61 -3.51
C SER A 16 -4.04 -1.69 -3.20
N SER A 17 -2.92 -1.86 -3.92
CA SER A 17 -1.80 -0.95 -3.79
C SER A 17 -2.15 0.47 -4.29
N SER A 18 -2.96 0.59 -5.35
CA SER A 18 -3.31 1.89 -5.95
C SER A 18 -4.52 2.57 -5.28
N HIS A 19 -5.42 1.80 -4.66
CA HIS A 19 -6.65 2.32 -4.05
C HIS A 19 -6.64 2.24 -2.52
N THR A 20 -5.69 1.55 -1.90
CA THR A 20 -5.56 1.44 -0.43
C THR A 20 -4.21 2.01 0.03
N VAL A 21 -3.09 1.38 -0.36
CA VAL A 21 -1.75 1.75 0.11
C VAL A 21 -1.35 3.16 -0.34
N GLY A 22 -1.51 3.46 -1.64
CA GLY A 22 -1.21 4.78 -2.19
C GLY A 22 -1.99 5.92 -1.51
N PRO A 23 -3.33 5.86 -1.44
CA PRO A 23 -4.13 6.86 -0.75
C PRO A 23 -3.78 7.06 0.73
N MET A 24 -3.47 5.98 1.45
CA MET A 24 -2.99 6.06 2.84
C MET A 24 -1.65 6.82 2.95
N ARG A 25 -0.68 6.49 2.09
CA ARG A 25 0.61 7.20 2.02
C ARG A 25 0.43 8.66 1.63
N ALA A 26 -0.50 8.97 0.72
CA ALA A 26 -0.78 10.34 0.30
C ALA A 26 -1.32 11.19 1.47
N ALA A 27 -2.26 10.65 2.23
CA ALA A 27 -2.82 11.31 3.40
C ALA A 27 -1.74 11.61 4.47
N LEU A 28 -0.90 10.62 4.77
CA LEU A 28 0.21 10.77 5.70
C LEU A 28 1.22 11.82 5.22
N THR A 29 1.66 11.71 3.96
CA THR A 29 2.64 12.60 3.33
C THR A 29 2.14 14.04 3.32
N PHE A 30 0.87 14.25 3.00
CA PHE A 30 0.24 15.57 3.00
C PHE A 30 0.27 16.22 4.38
N LEU A 31 -0.07 15.49 5.45
CA LEU A 31 0.00 16.03 6.81
C LEU A 31 1.44 16.31 7.24
N GLN A 32 2.38 15.42 6.93
CA GLN A 32 3.81 15.59 7.26
C GLN A 32 4.47 16.76 6.52
N ALA A 33 3.91 17.21 5.39
CA ALA A 33 4.41 18.36 4.66
C ALA A 33 4.14 19.71 5.37
N HIS A 34 3.27 19.74 6.39
CA HIS A 34 3.01 20.96 7.17
C HIS A 34 4.17 21.23 8.12
N ASN A 35 4.61 22.50 8.22
CA ASN A 35 5.48 22.90 9.33
C ASN A 35 4.69 22.98 10.65
N ASP A 36 5.39 23.09 11.78
CA ASP A 36 4.76 23.09 13.10
C ASP A 36 3.67 24.16 13.25
N SER A 37 3.90 25.38 12.76
CA SER A 37 2.92 26.48 12.83
C SER A 37 1.68 26.19 11.98
N GLU A 38 1.87 25.72 10.75
CA GLU A 38 0.80 25.31 9.85
C GLU A 38 -0.04 24.18 10.47
N PHE A 39 0.61 23.14 10.98
CA PHE A 39 -0.05 21.99 11.60
C PHE A 39 -0.88 22.40 12.82
N GLN A 40 -0.33 23.25 13.69
CA GLN A 40 -1.05 23.80 14.84
C GLN A 40 -2.18 24.76 14.46
N ALA A 41 -2.20 25.29 13.23
CA ALA A 41 -3.29 26.11 12.73
C ALA A 41 -4.44 25.31 12.07
N ILE A 42 -4.26 24.02 11.74
CA ILE A 42 -5.29 23.19 11.08
C ILE A 42 -6.54 23.05 11.95
N GLU A 43 -7.70 23.46 11.45
CA GLU A 43 -8.99 23.24 12.12
C GLU A 43 -9.89 22.27 11.36
N ARG A 44 -9.69 22.17 10.05
CA ARG A 44 -10.45 21.31 9.18
C ARG A 44 -9.57 20.81 8.04
N ILE A 45 -9.83 19.58 7.61
CA ILE A 45 -9.25 18.98 6.42
C ILE A 45 -10.38 18.53 5.50
N HIS A 46 -10.24 18.83 4.22
CA HIS A 46 -11.15 18.41 3.16
C HIS A 46 -10.39 17.56 2.15
N ILE A 47 -11.00 16.46 1.73
CA ILE A 47 -10.41 15.46 0.86
C ILE A 47 -11.40 15.19 -0.25
N ARG A 48 -10.90 15.19 -1.49
CA ARG A 48 -11.68 14.80 -2.66
C ARG A 48 -10.99 13.68 -3.40
N LEU A 49 -11.74 12.63 -3.69
CA LEU A 49 -11.30 11.49 -4.49
C LEU A 49 -11.85 11.66 -5.90
N HIS A 50 -10.99 11.54 -6.89
CA HIS A 50 -11.32 11.81 -8.30
C HIS A 50 -11.16 10.56 -9.14
N GLY A 51 -11.88 10.51 -10.28
CA GLY A 51 -11.72 9.47 -11.29
C GLY A 51 -11.93 8.06 -10.74
N SER A 52 -11.04 7.12 -11.07
CA SER A 52 -11.17 5.71 -10.68
C SER A 52 -11.21 5.50 -9.16
N LEU A 53 -10.51 6.35 -8.39
CA LEU A 53 -10.58 6.32 -6.92
C LEU A 53 -11.98 6.68 -6.43
N ALA A 54 -12.67 7.61 -7.09
CA ALA A 54 -14.04 7.96 -6.74
C ALA A 54 -14.98 6.77 -6.98
N PHE A 55 -14.90 6.15 -8.16
CA PHE A 55 -15.83 5.09 -8.58
C PHE A 55 -15.66 3.77 -7.82
N THR A 56 -14.44 3.41 -7.47
CA THR A 56 -14.15 2.09 -6.89
C THR A 56 -13.61 2.15 -5.46
N GLY A 57 -13.39 3.35 -4.92
CA GLY A 57 -12.67 3.53 -3.66
C GLY A 57 -13.39 2.93 -2.45
N ILE A 58 -14.73 2.89 -2.44
CA ILE A 58 -15.49 2.27 -1.36
C ILE A 58 -15.18 0.76 -1.28
N GLY A 59 -15.22 0.07 -2.42
CA GLY A 59 -14.93 -1.37 -2.49
C GLY A 59 -13.47 -1.71 -2.15
N HIS A 60 -12.56 -0.78 -2.41
CA HIS A 60 -11.13 -0.91 -2.08
C HIS A 60 -10.75 -0.34 -0.71
N GLY A 61 -11.70 0.16 0.08
CA GLY A 61 -11.44 0.75 1.38
C GLY A 61 -10.62 2.04 1.35
N THR A 62 -10.61 2.79 0.23
CA THR A 62 -9.85 4.04 0.06
C THR A 62 -10.19 5.07 1.14
N ASN A 63 -11.47 5.20 1.48
CA ASN A 63 -11.93 6.07 2.57
C ASN A 63 -11.27 5.70 3.90
N LYS A 64 -11.32 4.41 4.25
CA LYS A 64 -10.70 3.89 5.49
C LYS A 64 -9.21 4.16 5.48
N ALA A 65 -8.53 3.80 4.40
CA ALA A 65 -7.09 3.95 4.23
C ALA A 65 -6.61 5.40 4.39
N ILE A 66 -7.35 6.36 3.81
CA ILE A 66 -7.05 7.78 3.98
C ILE A 66 -7.16 8.20 5.45
N LEU A 67 -8.24 7.81 6.15
CA LEU A 67 -8.39 8.20 7.56
C LEU A 67 -7.29 7.59 8.43
N MET A 68 -6.86 6.35 8.15
CA MET A 68 -5.74 5.72 8.84
C MET A 68 -4.43 6.49 8.61
N GLY A 69 -4.16 6.89 7.36
CA GLY A 69 -3.00 7.74 7.04
C GLY A 69 -3.05 9.09 7.76
N LEU A 70 -4.24 9.69 7.90
CA LEU A 70 -4.40 10.96 8.60
C LEU A 70 -4.13 10.87 10.11
N ILE A 71 -4.44 9.74 10.75
CA ILE A 71 -4.14 9.54 12.17
C ILE A 71 -2.68 9.13 12.43
N GLY A 72 -1.87 8.98 11.36
CA GLY A 72 -0.43 8.73 11.44
C GLY A 72 -0.02 7.27 11.25
N GLU A 73 -0.95 6.38 10.91
CA GLU A 73 -0.63 4.99 10.60
C GLU A 73 0.08 4.87 9.24
N THR A 74 0.91 3.84 9.09
CA THR A 74 1.57 3.46 7.84
C THR A 74 1.00 2.14 7.31
N PRO A 75 0.92 1.93 5.98
CA PRO A 75 0.50 0.64 5.44
C PRO A 75 1.32 -0.55 5.96
N GLU A 76 2.60 -0.32 6.24
CA GLU A 76 3.57 -1.31 6.69
C GLU A 76 3.29 -1.77 8.13
N ASP A 77 2.94 -0.84 9.02
CA ASP A 77 2.88 -1.07 10.47
C ASP A 77 1.45 -1.22 11.00
N ILE A 78 0.45 -0.70 10.28
CA ILE A 78 -0.94 -0.69 10.73
C ILE A 78 -1.45 -2.10 11.00
N ASN A 79 -2.14 -2.28 12.13
CA ASN A 79 -2.87 -3.51 12.40
C ASN A 79 -4.17 -3.54 11.58
N PRO A 80 -4.29 -4.42 10.56
CA PRO A 80 -5.46 -4.43 9.67
C PRO A 80 -6.77 -4.75 10.41
N PHE A 81 -6.70 -5.49 11.52
CA PHE A 81 -7.88 -5.87 12.31
C PHE A 81 -8.49 -4.71 13.10
N LEU A 82 -7.77 -3.58 13.25
CA LEU A 82 -8.26 -2.39 13.95
C LEU A 82 -8.80 -1.32 13.02
N VAL A 83 -8.59 -1.45 11.70
CA VAL A 83 -8.95 -0.43 10.70
C VAL A 83 -10.45 -0.10 10.75
N ASP A 84 -11.29 -1.12 10.80
CA ASP A 84 -12.74 -0.95 10.76
C ASP A 84 -13.29 -0.32 12.05
N GLU A 85 -12.77 -0.73 13.21
CA GLU A 85 -13.12 -0.13 14.50
C GLU A 85 -12.73 1.34 14.56
N GLN A 86 -11.48 1.65 14.18
CA GLN A 86 -10.98 3.03 14.20
C GLN A 86 -11.71 3.93 13.20
N PHE A 87 -11.99 3.41 12.01
CA PHE A 87 -12.81 4.11 11.01
C PHE A 87 -14.18 4.46 11.57
N GLN A 88 -14.88 3.49 12.17
CA GLN A 88 -16.21 3.71 12.72
C GLN A 88 -16.20 4.73 13.86
N LYS A 89 -15.18 4.68 14.73
CA LYS A 89 -14.98 5.67 15.79
C LYS A 89 -14.87 7.10 15.25
N ILE A 90 -14.09 7.32 14.20
CA ILE A 90 -13.93 8.65 13.58
C ILE A 90 -15.27 9.14 13.00
N VAL A 91 -16.02 8.24 12.34
CA VAL A 91 -17.34 8.55 11.76
C VAL A 91 -18.34 8.94 12.84
N ASP A 92 -18.40 8.18 13.94
CA ASP A 92 -19.39 8.38 15.00
C ASP A 92 -19.07 9.61 15.86
N GLU A 93 -17.81 9.80 16.21
CA GLU A 93 -17.38 10.94 17.05
C GLU A 93 -17.31 12.27 16.27
N LYS A 94 -17.30 12.21 14.94
CA LYS A 94 -17.04 13.34 14.03
C LYS A 94 -15.77 14.11 14.37
N LYS A 95 -14.73 13.37 14.78
CA LYS A 95 -13.43 13.89 15.21
C LYS A 95 -12.34 12.99 14.69
N ILE A 96 -11.19 13.58 14.35
CA ILE A 96 -10.01 12.85 13.93
C ILE A 96 -8.77 13.39 14.66
N ASN A 97 -7.90 12.48 15.12
CA ASN A 97 -6.66 12.81 15.80
C ASN A 97 -5.50 12.80 14.80
N LEU A 98 -5.25 13.95 14.14
CA LEU A 98 -4.23 14.09 13.11
C LEU A 98 -2.85 13.71 13.64
N LEU A 99 -2.20 12.75 12.98
CA LEU A 99 -0.90 12.17 13.34
C LEU A 99 -0.80 11.71 14.80
N GLY A 100 -1.93 11.41 15.45
CA GLY A 100 -1.97 11.11 16.89
C GLY A 100 -1.70 12.33 17.81
N LYS A 101 -1.53 13.53 17.25
CA LYS A 101 -1.05 14.73 17.96
C LYS A 101 -2.14 15.78 18.19
N LYS A 102 -3.10 15.91 17.28
CA LYS A 102 -4.07 17.00 17.30
C LYS A 102 -5.46 16.56 16.88
N ILE A 103 -6.42 16.71 17.78
CA ILE A 103 -7.83 16.42 17.49
C ILE A 103 -8.48 17.64 16.81
N ILE A 104 -9.12 17.39 15.67
CA ILE A 104 -9.95 18.37 14.96
C ILE A 104 -11.36 17.81 14.72
N THR A 105 -12.29 18.69 14.34
CA THR A 105 -13.61 18.25 13.85
C THR A 105 -13.46 17.66 12.46
N PHE A 106 -14.08 16.52 12.22
CA PHE A 106 -14.06 15.85 10.93
C PHE A 106 -15.37 15.09 10.72
N ASP A 107 -16.20 15.56 9.79
CA ASP A 107 -17.42 14.87 9.39
C ASP A 107 -17.16 14.13 8.08
N ASN A 108 -16.98 12.81 8.16
CA ASN A 108 -16.63 11.94 7.04
C ASN A 108 -17.52 12.17 5.80
N ALA A 109 -18.82 12.45 5.96
CA ALA A 109 -19.72 12.64 4.84
C ALA A 109 -19.49 13.96 4.08
N SER A 110 -18.98 14.99 4.76
CA SER A 110 -18.75 16.33 4.17
C SER A 110 -17.28 16.64 3.91
N ASP A 111 -16.38 16.00 4.64
CA ASP A 111 -14.95 16.26 4.62
C ASP A 111 -14.18 15.25 3.75
N LEU A 112 -14.75 14.09 3.44
CA LEU A 112 -14.23 13.14 2.46
C LEU A 112 -15.27 12.89 1.37
N VAL A 113 -15.06 13.52 0.22
CA VAL A 113 -16.02 13.52 -0.89
C VAL A 113 -15.51 12.66 -2.05
N PHE A 114 -16.38 11.79 -2.55
CA PHE A 114 -16.17 11.07 -3.80
C PHE A 114 -16.68 11.94 -4.95
N ASP A 115 -15.77 12.53 -5.72
CA ASP A 115 -16.08 13.42 -6.84
C ASP A 115 -16.11 12.62 -8.14
N TYR A 116 -17.33 12.27 -8.57
CA TYR A 116 -17.58 11.47 -9.77
C TYR A 116 -17.58 12.29 -11.06
N GLU A 117 -17.58 13.62 -10.96
CA GLU A 117 -17.72 14.52 -12.11
C GLU A 117 -16.37 15.08 -12.55
N ASN A 118 -15.54 15.49 -11.59
CA ASN A 118 -14.28 16.17 -11.89
C ASN A 118 -13.10 15.19 -11.83
N MET A 119 -12.47 14.95 -12.98
CA MET A 119 -11.22 14.21 -13.07
C MET A 119 -10.02 15.15 -13.05
N LEU A 120 -8.94 14.73 -12.37
CA LEU A 120 -7.67 15.42 -12.43
C LEU A 120 -6.93 15.06 -13.74
N PRO A 121 -6.10 15.96 -14.29
CA PRO A 121 -5.59 15.84 -15.66
C PRO A 121 -4.47 14.80 -15.85
N HIS A 122 -3.72 14.45 -14.80
CA HIS A 122 -2.48 13.67 -14.96
C HIS A 122 -2.64 12.16 -14.77
N HIS A 123 -3.57 11.70 -13.93
CA HIS A 123 -3.77 10.28 -13.68
C HIS A 123 -5.20 10.02 -13.15
N PRO A 124 -5.87 8.91 -13.52
CA PRO A 124 -7.24 8.62 -13.10
C PRO A 124 -7.40 8.38 -11.59
N ASN A 125 -6.33 8.01 -10.89
CA ASN A 125 -6.33 7.85 -9.43
C ASN A 125 -5.88 9.14 -8.76
N GLY A 126 -6.70 10.19 -8.85
CA GLY A 126 -6.42 11.52 -8.33
C GLY A 126 -7.02 11.77 -6.95
N MET A 127 -6.32 12.51 -6.11
CA MET A 127 -6.76 12.94 -4.79
C MET A 127 -6.41 14.41 -4.57
N THR A 128 -7.31 15.18 -3.98
CA THR A 128 -7.06 16.56 -3.57
C THR A 128 -7.19 16.65 -2.05
N PHE A 129 -6.21 17.24 -1.38
CA PHE A 129 -6.21 17.48 0.06
C PHE A 129 -6.10 18.98 0.34
N ILE A 130 -7.00 19.48 1.19
CA ILE A 130 -7.06 20.90 1.57
C ILE A 130 -7.15 21.02 3.08
N THR A 131 -6.29 21.81 3.71
CA THR A 131 -6.40 22.15 5.14
C THR A 131 -6.76 23.61 5.32
N ASN A 132 -7.60 23.91 6.31
CA ASN A 132 -8.05 25.26 6.61
C ASN A 132 -7.82 25.61 8.08
N ASN A 133 -7.57 26.89 8.35
CA ASN A 133 -7.48 27.43 9.71
C ASN A 133 -8.86 27.85 10.28
N LYS A 134 -8.87 28.40 11.49
CA LYS A 134 -10.08 28.91 12.18
C LYS A 134 -10.90 29.91 11.36
N ASN A 135 -10.22 30.69 10.51
CA ASN A 135 -10.84 31.70 9.66
C ASN A 135 -11.29 31.15 8.30
N LYS A 136 -11.27 29.82 8.12
CA LYS A 136 -11.53 29.12 6.85
C LYS A 136 -10.54 29.46 5.74
N THR A 137 -9.41 30.08 6.06
CA THR A 137 -8.34 30.32 5.09
C THR A 137 -7.60 29.02 4.82
N VAL A 138 -7.31 28.74 3.54
CA VAL A 138 -6.52 27.58 3.12
C VAL A 138 -5.09 27.73 3.65
N ILE A 139 -4.60 26.68 4.30
CA ILE A 139 -3.20 26.55 4.74
C ILE A 139 -2.42 25.84 3.63
N ARG A 140 -2.92 24.68 3.18
CA ARG A 140 -2.38 23.92 2.04
C ARG A 140 -3.50 23.38 1.16
N ASP A 141 -3.21 23.29 -0.13
CA ASP A 141 -4.03 22.69 -1.17
C ASP A 141 -3.07 21.93 -2.11
N GLU A 142 -3.07 20.61 -2.01
CA GLU A 142 -2.15 19.76 -2.78
C GLU A 142 -2.91 18.59 -3.39
N LYS A 143 -2.50 18.23 -4.61
CA LYS A 143 -3.04 17.09 -5.34
C LYS A 143 -2.01 15.97 -5.39
N TYR A 144 -2.49 14.75 -5.21
CA TYR A 144 -1.68 13.54 -5.29
C TYR A 144 -2.29 12.57 -6.29
N TYR A 145 -1.43 11.78 -6.91
CA TYR A 145 -1.79 10.73 -7.85
C TYR A 145 -1.21 9.41 -7.36
N SER A 146 -2.05 8.38 -7.22
CA SER A 146 -1.56 7.02 -6.95
C SER A 146 -1.31 6.28 -8.26
N VAL A 147 -0.03 6.08 -8.59
CA VAL A 147 0.43 5.66 -9.94
C VAL A 147 0.71 4.16 -10.07
N GLY A 148 0.37 3.36 -9.05
CA GLY A 148 0.56 1.90 -9.04
C GLY A 148 1.62 1.46 -8.04
N GLY A 149 1.60 0.18 -7.62
CA GLY A 149 2.57 -0.37 -6.64
C GLY A 149 2.57 0.28 -5.25
N GLY A 150 1.59 1.14 -4.94
CA GLY A 150 1.59 1.96 -3.73
C GLY A 150 2.40 3.25 -3.85
N PHE A 151 2.95 3.56 -5.02
CA PHE A 151 3.63 4.83 -5.29
C PHE A 151 2.61 5.98 -5.39
N ILE A 152 3.05 7.13 -4.89
CA ILE A 152 2.33 8.40 -5.00
C ILE A 152 3.24 9.45 -5.60
N VAL A 153 2.65 10.37 -6.35
CA VAL A 153 3.34 11.54 -6.87
C VAL A 153 2.46 12.75 -6.62
N SER A 154 3.02 13.84 -6.10
CA SER A 154 2.29 15.10 -5.97
C SER A 154 2.26 15.87 -7.30
N GLU A 155 1.26 16.72 -7.49
CA GLU A 155 1.20 17.56 -8.69
C GLU A 155 2.36 18.55 -8.76
N SER A 156 2.83 19.03 -7.59
CA SER A 156 4.06 19.81 -7.48
C SER A 156 5.30 19.07 -7.99
N GLN A 157 5.46 17.79 -7.66
CA GLN A 157 6.57 16.94 -8.15
C GLN A 157 6.51 16.70 -9.66
N LEU A 158 5.31 16.54 -10.23
CA LEU A 158 5.14 16.41 -11.68
C LEU A 158 5.55 17.68 -12.43
N LYS A 159 5.32 18.86 -11.84
CA LYS A 159 5.69 20.16 -12.43
C LYS A 159 7.18 20.44 -12.33
N ASN A 160 7.86 19.93 -11.29
CA ASN A 160 9.29 20.14 -11.05
C ASN A 160 10.06 18.81 -10.85
N PRO A 161 10.33 18.03 -11.92
CA PRO A 161 10.99 16.72 -11.79
C PRO A 161 12.41 16.76 -11.23
N SER A 162 13.07 17.93 -11.27
CA SER A 162 14.44 18.14 -10.79
C SER A 162 14.61 18.05 -9.27
N GLU A 163 13.52 18.09 -8.49
CA GLU A 163 13.57 17.94 -7.02
C GLU A 163 13.61 16.46 -6.58
N LEU A 164 13.42 15.50 -7.49
CA LEU A 164 13.60 14.09 -7.20
C LEU A 164 15.10 13.79 -7.09
N ILE A 165 15.63 13.81 -5.86
CA ILE A 165 17.01 13.40 -5.57
C ILE A 165 17.18 11.93 -5.95
N SER A 166 17.63 11.69 -7.17
CA SER A 166 17.98 10.37 -7.68
C SER A 166 19.42 10.07 -7.28
N LYS A 167 19.62 9.25 -6.24
CA LYS A 167 20.95 8.67 -5.98
C LYS A 167 21.36 7.86 -7.21
N LYS A 168 22.55 8.13 -7.77
CA LYS A 168 23.04 7.43 -8.96
C LYS A 168 23.50 6.02 -8.58
N LEU A 169 22.96 4.99 -9.25
CA LEU A 169 23.39 3.62 -9.04
C LEU A 169 24.79 3.36 -9.62
N PRO A 170 25.64 2.55 -8.94
CA PRO A 170 26.95 2.18 -9.46
C PRO A 170 26.83 1.33 -10.73
N PHE A 171 25.83 0.46 -10.81
CA PHE A 171 25.58 -0.42 -11.96
C PHE A 171 24.16 -0.23 -12.48
N SER A 172 23.91 0.93 -13.10
CA SER A 172 22.62 1.22 -13.76
C SER A 172 22.48 0.43 -15.06
N PHE A 173 21.26 -0.05 -15.34
CA PHE A 173 20.91 -0.79 -16.55
C PHE A 173 19.45 -0.53 -16.92
N ASN A 174 19.16 -0.46 -18.22
CA ASN A 174 17.82 -0.31 -18.77
C ASN A 174 17.36 -1.55 -19.56
N ILE A 175 18.31 -2.42 -19.95
CA ILE A 175 18.04 -3.64 -20.71
C ILE A 175 18.83 -4.83 -20.15
N ALA A 176 18.33 -6.04 -20.40
CA ALA A 176 18.94 -7.27 -19.93
C ALA A 176 20.40 -7.43 -20.39
N ALA A 177 20.75 -6.96 -21.60
CA ALA A 177 22.12 -7.05 -22.12
C ALA A 177 23.11 -6.23 -21.26
N GLU A 178 22.72 -5.07 -20.76
CA GLU A 178 23.54 -4.22 -19.88
C GLU A 178 23.73 -4.88 -18.51
N LEU A 179 22.66 -5.40 -17.91
CA LEU A 179 22.72 -6.17 -16.66
C LEU A 179 23.71 -7.33 -16.75
N LEU A 180 23.61 -8.14 -17.82
CA LEU A 180 24.51 -9.27 -18.04
C LEU A 180 25.95 -8.83 -18.32
N SER A 181 26.15 -7.66 -18.95
CA SER A 181 27.48 -7.07 -19.15
C SER A 181 28.12 -6.69 -17.82
N HIS A 182 27.38 -6.01 -16.95
CA HIS A 182 27.85 -5.65 -15.60
C HIS A 182 28.22 -6.88 -14.77
N CYS A 183 27.36 -7.90 -14.73
CA CYS A 183 27.65 -9.17 -14.03
C CYS A 183 28.94 -9.83 -14.53
N LYS A 184 29.19 -9.83 -15.85
CA LYS A 184 30.41 -10.40 -16.44
C LYS A 184 31.65 -9.58 -16.08
N GLN A 185 31.56 -8.26 -16.11
CA GLN A 185 32.67 -7.35 -15.77
C GLN A 185 33.03 -7.43 -14.28
N GLU A 186 32.02 -7.54 -13.43
CA GLU A 186 32.16 -7.58 -11.97
C GLU A 186 32.39 -9.00 -11.41
N HIS A 187 32.40 -10.02 -12.27
CA HIS A 187 32.51 -11.44 -11.92
C HIS A 187 31.54 -11.86 -10.81
N CYS A 188 30.28 -11.39 -10.89
CA CYS A 188 29.26 -11.66 -9.89
C CYS A 188 27.92 -12.07 -10.51
N SER A 189 27.08 -12.72 -9.72
CA SER A 189 25.70 -13.03 -10.04
C SER A 189 24.83 -11.76 -10.13
N ILE A 190 23.61 -11.91 -10.66
CA ILE A 190 22.61 -10.83 -10.66
C ILE A 190 22.27 -10.39 -9.23
N ALA A 191 22.11 -11.33 -8.30
CA ALA A 191 21.79 -11.03 -6.91
C ALA A 191 22.90 -10.22 -6.22
N GLU A 192 24.16 -10.60 -6.43
CA GLU A 192 25.32 -9.86 -5.90
C GLU A 192 25.43 -8.47 -6.53
N LEU A 193 25.15 -8.33 -7.83
CA LEU A 193 25.12 -7.02 -8.49
C LEU A 193 24.01 -6.13 -7.92
N MET A 194 22.80 -6.68 -7.75
CA MET A 194 21.69 -5.97 -7.15
C MET A 194 21.98 -5.57 -5.70
N MET A 195 22.64 -6.42 -4.91
CA MET A 195 23.10 -6.06 -3.56
C MET A 195 24.07 -4.87 -3.60
N LYS A 196 25.01 -4.83 -4.57
CA LYS A 196 25.90 -3.66 -4.75
C LYS A 196 25.11 -2.37 -5.05
N ASN A 197 24.04 -2.45 -5.85
CA ASN A 197 23.16 -1.32 -6.12
C ASN A 197 22.33 -0.90 -4.89
N GLU A 198 21.73 -1.86 -4.16
CA GLU A 198 20.91 -1.57 -2.97
C GLU A 198 21.71 -0.89 -1.85
N LYS A 199 23.00 -1.18 -1.76
CA LYS A 199 23.92 -0.58 -0.78
C LYS A 199 24.10 0.94 -0.94
N VAL A 200 23.56 1.54 -2.00
CA VAL A 200 23.45 2.99 -2.19
C VAL A 200 22.44 3.63 -1.20
N TRP A 201 21.42 2.88 -0.78
CA TRP A 201 20.37 3.38 0.11
C TRP A 201 20.49 2.89 1.56
N ASN A 202 20.90 1.65 1.77
CA ASN A 202 20.93 1.00 3.08
C ASN A 202 22.22 0.19 3.25
N ASP A 203 22.63 -0.13 4.48
CA ASP A 203 23.68 -1.11 4.69
C ASP A 203 23.19 -2.54 4.42
N GLU A 204 24.13 -3.44 4.16
CA GLU A 204 23.84 -4.84 3.77
C GLU A 204 23.03 -5.60 4.82
N LYS A 205 23.31 -5.38 6.11
CA LYS A 205 22.56 -6.03 7.19
C LYS A 205 21.10 -5.57 7.17
N ASN A 206 20.85 -4.27 7.05
CA ASN A 206 19.50 -3.72 6.96
C ASN A 206 18.75 -4.27 5.74
N ILE A 207 19.42 -4.42 4.59
CA ILE A 207 18.83 -5.01 3.38
C ILE A 207 18.38 -6.45 3.66
N ILE A 208 19.26 -7.28 4.24
CA ILE A 208 18.95 -8.68 4.57
C ILE A 208 17.82 -8.77 5.60
N ASP A 209 17.86 -7.96 6.66
CA ASP A 209 16.82 -7.94 7.70
C ASP A 209 15.44 -7.59 7.12
N LYS A 210 15.37 -6.62 6.20
CA LYS A 210 14.13 -6.25 5.50
C LYS A 210 13.64 -7.35 4.56
N LEU A 211 14.53 -7.99 3.80
CA LEU A 211 14.17 -9.12 2.93
C LEU A 211 13.63 -10.30 3.73
N ASN A 212 14.25 -10.62 4.87
CA ASN A 212 13.75 -11.64 5.79
C ASN A 212 12.38 -11.26 6.34
N ARG A 213 12.18 -9.99 6.72
CA ARG A 213 10.88 -9.50 7.18
C ARG A 213 9.80 -9.66 6.11
N ILE A 214 10.10 -9.36 4.85
CA ILE A 214 9.19 -9.58 3.72
C ILE A 214 8.82 -11.06 3.59
N ALA A 215 9.81 -11.96 3.61
CA ALA A 215 9.58 -13.39 3.50
C ALA A 215 8.70 -13.90 4.65
N THR A 216 8.98 -13.49 5.89
CA THR A 216 8.17 -13.83 7.06
C THR A 216 6.73 -13.36 6.90
N VAL A 217 6.50 -12.13 6.43
CA VAL A 217 5.12 -11.62 6.23
C VAL A 217 4.39 -12.39 5.12
N MET A 218 5.08 -12.81 4.05
CA MET A 218 4.49 -13.67 3.02
C MET A 218 4.07 -15.04 3.59
N GLU A 219 4.93 -15.66 4.41
CA GLU A 219 4.63 -16.93 5.09
C GLU A 219 3.46 -16.80 6.09
N GLU A 220 3.46 -15.74 6.90
CA GLU A 220 2.36 -15.41 7.81
C GLU A 220 1.03 -15.24 7.04
N CYS A 221 1.05 -14.54 5.91
CA CYS A 221 -0.11 -14.32 5.05
C CYS A 221 -0.67 -15.64 4.50
N ILE A 222 0.21 -16.54 4.01
CA ILE A 222 -0.20 -17.88 3.56
C ILE A 222 -0.87 -18.65 4.71
N GLN A 223 -0.25 -18.64 5.90
CA GLN A 223 -0.74 -19.37 7.06
C GLN A 223 -2.10 -18.83 7.54
N LEU A 224 -2.27 -17.51 7.59
CA LEU A 224 -3.54 -16.86 7.92
C LEU A 224 -4.62 -17.24 6.91
N GLY A 225 -4.35 -17.13 5.61
CA GLY A 225 -5.32 -17.53 4.57
C GLY A 225 -5.72 -19.02 4.66
N CYS A 226 -4.76 -19.91 4.97
CA CYS A 226 -5.02 -21.34 5.16
C CYS A 226 -5.80 -21.67 6.45
N THR A 227 -5.80 -20.78 7.44
CA THR A 227 -6.40 -21.02 8.77
C THR A 227 -7.54 -20.06 9.11
N ALA A 228 -7.92 -19.21 8.15
CA ALA A 228 -9.02 -18.27 8.29
C ALA A 228 -10.32 -18.98 8.71
N THR A 229 -11.08 -18.33 9.59
CA THR A 229 -12.33 -18.86 10.12
C THR A 229 -13.55 -18.29 9.41
N GLU A 230 -13.37 -17.11 8.81
CA GLU A 230 -14.33 -16.45 7.96
C GLU A 230 -14.60 -17.30 6.72
N THR A 231 -15.87 -17.44 6.36
CA THR A 231 -16.27 -18.28 5.22
C THR A 231 -16.55 -17.48 3.95
N ILE A 232 -16.76 -16.17 4.07
CA ILE A 232 -17.17 -15.28 2.97
C ILE A 232 -16.27 -14.04 2.98
N LEU A 233 -15.77 -13.66 1.80
CA LEU A 233 -15.00 -12.44 1.60
C LEU A 233 -15.89 -11.18 1.66
N PRO A 234 -15.36 -10.04 2.11
CA PRO A 234 -16.07 -8.76 2.08
C PRO A 234 -16.32 -8.28 0.64
N GLY A 235 -17.08 -7.19 0.48
CA GLY A 235 -17.32 -6.57 -0.84
C GLY A 235 -18.63 -6.97 -1.56
N GLY A 236 -19.56 -7.64 -0.87
CA GLY A 236 -20.95 -7.81 -1.34
C GLY A 236 -21.19 -8.90 -2.40
N LEU A 237 -20.13 -9.42 -3.03
CA LEU A 237 -20.21 -10.51 -4.03
C LEU A 237 -20.47 -11.90 -3.43
N LYS A 238 -20.44 -12.02 -2.10
CA LYS A 238 -20.64 -13.28 -1.34
C LYS A 238 -19.70 -14.41 -1.80
N VAL A 239 -18.48 -14.07 -2.19
CA VAL A 239 -17.46 -15.04 -2.61
C VAL A 239 -17.00 -15.82 -1.38
N ARG A 240 -16.98 -17.15 -1.47
CA ARG A 240 -16.52 -18.02 -0.39
C ARG A 240 -15.01 -18.12 -0.37
N ARG A 241 -14.42 -18.11 0.83
CA ARG A 241 -13.02 -18.50 1.03
C ARG A 241 -12.87 -20.00 0.79
N ARG A 242 -11.87 -20.37 0.00
CA ARG A 242 -11.58 -21.75 -0.43
C ARG A 242 -10.32 -22.28 0.24
N ALA A 243 -9.34 -21.43 0.53
CA ALA A 243 -8.05 -21.84 1.07
C ALA A 243 -8.16 -22.69 2.35
N PRO A 244 -9.00 -22.36 3.36
CA PRO A 244 -9.08 -23.17 4.57
C PRO A 244 -9.55 -24.60 4.30
N SER A 245 -10.57 -24.78 3.46
CA SER A 245 -11.10 -26.10 3.11
C SER A 245 -10.09 -26.94 2.33
N LEU A 246 -9.39 -26.32 1.37
CA LEU A 246 -8.39 -26.97 0.54
C LEU A 246 -7.16 -27.37 1.37
N TYR A 247 -6.70 -26.52 2.30
CA TYR A 247 -5.62 -26.83 3.23
C TYR A 247 -5.93 -28.05 4.10
N GLN A 248 -7.15 -28.13 4.65
CA GLN A 248 -7.58 -29.29 5.44
C GLN A 248 -7.65 -30.58 4.63
N GLN A 249 -8.01 -30.49 3.33
CA GLN A 249 -8.02 -31.65 2.44
C GLN A 249 -6.60 -32.13 2.12
N LEU A 250 -5.72 -31.22 1.71
CA LEU A 250 -4.33 -31.56 1.35
C LEU A 250 -3.52 -32.11 2.52
N LYS A 251 -3.78 -31.63 3.76
CA LYS A 251 -3.19 -32.20 4.97
C LYS A 251 -3.63 -33.62 5.29
N LYS A 252 -4.84 -34.04 4.88
CA LYS A 252 -5.37 -35.38 5.14
C LYS A 252 -4.91 -36.40 4.10
N ASP A 253 -4.72 -35.97 2.85
CA ASP A 253 -4.42 -36.84 1.72
C ASP A 253 -2.90 -37.04 1.49
N GLU A 254 -2.15 -37.52 2.47
CA GLU A 254 -0.69 -37.72 2.29
C GLU A 254 -0.30 -38.87 1.34
N LYS A 255 -1.21 -39.81 1.01
CA LYS A 255 -0.80 -41.15 0.53
C LYS A 255 -1.23 -41.57 -0.88
N THR A 256 -2.00 -40.77 -1.63
CA THR A 256 -2.72 -41.27 -2.82
C THR A 256 -2.49 -40.55 -4.14
N ALA A 257 -1.86 -39.37 -4.19
CA ALA A 257 -1.62 -38.66 -5.46
C ALA A 257 -0.15 -38.66 -5.88
N HIS A 258 0.07 -38.53 -7.19
CA HIS A 258 1.40 -38.34 -7.78
C HIS A 258 2.08 -37.07 -7.22
N PRO A 259 3.40 -37.09 -6.97
CA PRO A 259 4.15 -35.95 -6.41
C PRO A 259 3.99 -34.64 -7.19
N ASP A 260 3.97 -34.68 -8.53
CA ASP A 260 3.85 -33.49 -9.36
C ASP A 260 2.46 -32.82 -9.24
N ILE A 261 1.41 -33.64 -9.11
CA ILE A 261 0.04 -33.14 -8.90
C ILE A 261 -0.03 -32.46 -7.53
N ARG A 262 0.58 -33.06 -6.51
CA ARG A 262 0.63 -32.50 -5.15
C ARG A 262 1.35 -31.15 -5.12
N LEU A 263 2.46 -31.00 -5.83
CA LEU A 263 3.17 -29.73 -5.92
C LEU A 263 2.26 -28.63 -6.48
N MET A 264 1.53 -28.91 -7.56
CA MET A 264 0.60 -27.95 -8.16
C MET A 264 -0.56 -27.59 -7.21
N GLU A 265 -1.15 -28.57 -6.51
CA GLU A 265 -2.22 -28.32 -5.54
C GLU A 265 -1.78 -27.42 -4.38
N TRP A 266 -0.54 -27.59 -3.88
CA TRP A 266 0.02 -26.72 -2.85
C TRP A 266 0.31 -25.31 -3.37
N LEU A 267 0.80 -25.18 -4.60
CA LEU A 267 1.01 -23.87 -5.24
C LEU A 267 -0.31 -23.11 -5.41
N ASP A 268 -1.35 -23.78 -5.92
CA ASP A 268 -2.69 -23.20 -6.08
C ASP A 268 -3.27 -22.78 -4.73
N LEU A 269 -3.12 -23.62 -3.69
CA LEU A 269 -3.55 -23.29 -2.34
C LEU A 269 -2.88 -22.01 -1.83
N PHE A 270 -1.56 -21.91 -1.91
CA PHE A 270 -0.83 -20.75 -1.38
C PHE A 270 -1.19 -19.47 -2.13
N ALA A 271 -1.32 -19.54 -3.46
CA ALA A 271 -1.76 -18.41 -4.27
C ALA A 271 -3.18 -17.96 -3.90
N ILE A 272 -4.12 -18.90 -3.71
CA ILE A 272 -5.49 -18.59 -3.29
C ILE A 272 -5.51 -18.01 -1.88
N ALA A 273 -4.74 -18.58 -0.94
CA ALA A 273 -4.69 -18.12 0.44
C ALA A 273 -4.27 -16.64 0.53
N VAL A 274 -3.19 -16.26 -0.15
CA VAL A 274 -2.70 -14.88 -0.18
C VAL A 274 -3.70 -13.93 -0.84
N ASN A 275 -4.31 -14.34 -1.96
CA ASN A 275 -5.30 -13.50 -2.64
C ASN A 275 -6.60 -13.32 -1.84
N GLU A 276 -7.01 -14.33 -1.06
CA GLU A 276 -8.15 -14.23 -0.14
C GLU A 276 -7.85 -13.30 1.04
N GLU A 277 -6.65 -13.34 1.61
CA GLU A 277 -6.20 -12.38 2.63
C GLU A 277 -6.13 -10.95 2.08
N ASN A 278 -5.60 -10.78 0.85
CA ASN A 278 -5.60 -9.50 0.18
C ASN A 278 -7.03 -8.96 0.02
N ALA A 279 -7.94 -9.77 -0.53
CA ALA A 279 -9.33 -9.37 -0.74
C ALA A 279 -10.07 -9.04 0.58
N ALA A 280 -9.64 -9.63 1.69
CA ALA A 280 -10.17 -9.34 3.02
C ALA A 280 -9.61 -8.06 3.65
N GLY A 281 -8.64 -7.39 3.02
CA GLY A 281 -8.02 -6.18 3.55
C GLY A 281 -6.94 -6.45 4.59
N HIS A 282 -6.45 -7.69 4.69
CA HIS A 282 -5.42 -8.07 5.65
C HIS A 282 -4.02 -7.68 5.15
N ARG A 283 -3.00 -7.94 5.98
CA ARG A 283 -1.61 -7.62 5.66
C ARG A 283 -1.10 -8.50 4.52
N VAL A 284 -0.48 -7.87 3.52
CA VAL A 284 0.07 -8.52 2.33
C VAL A 284 1.38 -7.85 1.92
N VAL A 285 2.15 -8.52 1.06
CA VAL A 285 3.34 -7.93 0.42
C VAL A 285 3.06 -7.76 -1.06
N THR A 286 3.38 -6.61 -1.63
CA THR A 286 3.31 -6.40 -3.08
C THR A 286 4.31 -7.29 -3.81
N ALA A 287 3.92 -7.87 -4.95
CA ALA A 287 4.85 -8.67 -5.76
C ALA A 287 4.59 -8.62 -7.29
N PRO A 288 4.57 -7.44 -7.96
CA PRO A 288 4.90 -6.09 -7.47
C PRO A 288 3.67 -5.25 -7.10
N THR A 289 2.50 -5.86 -7.02
CA THR A 289 1.23 -5.22 -6.61
C THR A 289 0.45 -6.17 -5.73
N ASN A 290 -0.52 -5.68 -4.96
CA ASN A 290 -1.32 -6.50 -4.03
C ASN A 290 -2.14 -7.59 -4.74
N GLY A 291 -2.57 -7.34 -5.97
CA GLY A 291 -3.42 -8.27 -6.73
C GLY A 291 -2.65 -9.32 -7.54
N ALA A 292 -1.32 -9.37 -7.43
CA ALA A 292 -0.45 -10.28 -8.19
C ALA A 292 0.34 -11.16 -7.23
#